data_AF-A0A382DGM1-F1
#
_entry.id   AF-A0A382DGM1-F1
#
_cell.length_a   1.000
_cell.length_b   1.000
_cell.length_c   1.000
_cell.angle_alpha   90.00
_cell.angle_beta   90.00
_cell.angle_gamma   90.00
#
_symmetry.space_group_name_H-M   'P 1'
#
loop_
_entity.id
_entity.type
_entity.pdbx_description
1 polymer ?
#
loop_
_entity_poly.entity_id
_entity_poly.type
_entity_poly.pdbx_seq_one_letter_code
_entity_poly.pdbx_strand_id
1 'polypeptide(L)' 'MATLVEIIKEVHSSLSNSDFNYFSDGTILLQNDLDGNGDYIAKWEHPSLSKPTADQLKAAEDALG' A
#
# COMPACT_ATOMS: atom_id res chain seq x y z
N MET A 1 -14.01 3.60 5.48
CA MET A 1 -13.15 3.49 4.28
C MET A 1 -11.81 2.99 4.76
N ALA A 2 -11.33 1.89 4.18
CA ALA A 2 -10.00 1.36 4.47
C ALA A 2 -8.93 2.31 3.94
N THR A 3 -7.79 2.34 4.61
CA THR A 3 -6.60 3.07 4.16
C THR A 3 -5.87 2.29 3.06
N LEU A 4 -5.04 2.97 2.25
CA LEU A 4 -4.22 2.28 1.24
C LEU A 4 -3.26 1.26 1.87
N VAL A 5 -2.79 1.50 3.09
CA VAL A 5 -1.98 0.52 3.86
C VAL A 5 -2.77 -0.76 4.11
N GLU A 6 -4.01 -0.65 4.60
CA GLU A 6 -4.87 -1.81 4.87
C GLU A 6 -5.18 -2.59 3.59
N ILE A 7 -5.50 -1.87 2.51
CA ILE A 7 -5.76 -2.47 1.19
C ILE A 7 -4.52 -3.22 0.68
N ILE A 8 -3.33 -2.63 0.78
CA ILE A 8 -2.09 -3.30 0.34
C ILE A 8 -1.79 -4.54 1.21
N LYS A 9 -2.06 -4.48 2.51
CA LYS A 9 -1.87 -5.63 3.41
C LYS A 9 -2.89 -6.73 3.18
N GLU A 10 -4.07 -6.43 2.64
CA GLU A 10 -5.01 -7.46 2.20
C GLU A 10 -4.48 -8.20 0.96
N VAL A 11 -3.90 -7.48 -0.02
CA VAL A 11 -3.26 -8.09 -1.20
C VAL A 11 -2.01 -8.90 -0.80
N HIS A 12 -1.23 -8.38 0.14
CA HIS A 12 0.00 -9.00 0.63
C HIS A 12 0.00 -9.09 2.16
N SER A 13 -0.65 -10.14 2.67
CA SER A 13 -0.79 -10.39 4.11
C SER A 13 0.53 -10.59 4.87
N SER A 14 1.64 -10.82 4.15
CA SER A 14 2.98 -10.89 4.73
C SER A 14 3.60 -9.52 5.01
N LEU A 15 3.05 -8.42 4.46
CA LEU A 15 3.55 -7.08 4.72
C LEU A 15 3.23 -6.63 6.15
N SER A 16 4.21 -6.00 6.76
CA SER A 16 4.14 -5.44 8.10
C SER A 16 4.16 -3.92 8.05
N ASN A 17 3.89 -3.26 9.18
CA ASN A 17 3.99 -1.80 9.24
C ASN A 17 5.43 -1.29 9.01
N SER A 18 6.44 -2.13 9.24
CA SER A 18 7.86 -1.81 8.99
C SER A 18 8.15 -1.59 7.52
N ASP A 19 7.46 -2.30 6.63
CA ASP A 19 7.62 -2.16 5.18
C ASP A 19 7.22 -0.77 4.67
N PHE A 20 6.34 -0.09 5.42
CA PHE A 20 5.86 1.28 5.16
C PHE A 20 6.59 2.35 5.98
N ASN A 21 7.52 1.96 6.86
CA ASN A 21 8.18 2.90 7.76
C ASN A 21 9.35 3.61 7.07
N TYR A 22 9.10 4.83 6.60
CA TYR A 22 10.11 5.66 5.95
C TYR A 22 11.36 5.91 6.80
N PHE A 23 11.24 5.95 8.13
CA PHE A 23 12.36 6.23 9.04
C PHE A 23 13.21 4.98 9.37
N SER A 24 12.80 3.79 8.93
CA SER A 24 13.43 2.53 9.30
C SER A 24 13.50 1.56 8.13
N ASP A 25 14.11 2.02 7.03
CA ASP A 25 14.40 1.23 5.83
C ASP A 25 13.16 0.62 5.14
N GLY A 26 11.98 1.21 5.34
CA GLY A 26 10.76 0.81 4.65
C GLY A 26 10.95 0.83 3.13
N THR A 27 10.57 -0.26 2.49
CA THR A 27 10.73 -0.44 1.03
C THR A 27 9.54 0.07 0.23
N ILE A 28 8.44 0.41 0.90
CA ILE A 28 7.21 0.91 0.30
C ILE A 28 6.95 2.32 0.84
N LEU A 29 6.83 3.28 -0.08
CA LEU A 29 6.47 4.66 0.25
C LEU A 29 5.07 4.94 -0.25
N LEU A 30 4.20 5.32 0.68
CA LEU A 30 2.90 5.90 0.38
C LEU A 30 3.00 7.41 0.54
N GLN A 31 2.36 8.13 -0.37
CA GLN A 31 2.33 9.58 -0.37
C GLN A 31 0.90 10.07 -0.59
N ASN A 32 0.61 11.23 -0.02
CA ASN A 32 -0.63 11.94 -0.23
C ASN A 32 -0.27 13.38 -0.58
N ASP A 33 -0.65 13.82 -1.78
CA ASP A 33 -0.34 15.16 -2.26
C ASP A 33 -1.39 16.20 -1.85
N LEU A 34 -2.36 15.82 -1.00
CA LEU A 34 -3.47 16.65 -0.53
C LEU A 34 -4.32 17.26 -1.67
N ASP A 35 -4.29 16.61 -2.83
CA ASP A 35 -5.02 17.00 -4.04
C ASP A 35 -6.48 16.50 -4.07
N GLY A 36 -6.88 15.74 -3.05
CA GLY A 36 -8.20 15.13 -2.93
C GLY A 36 -8.31 13.75 -3.60
N ASN A 37 -7.23 13.22 -4.19
CA ASN A 37 -7.21 11.90 -4.85
C ASN A 37 -6.86 10.75 -3.89
N GLY A 38 -6.42 11.07 -2.67
CA GLY A 38 -6.08 10.09 -1.63
C GLY A 38 -4.62 9.64 -1.67
N ASP A 39 -4.30 8.63 -0.86
CA ASP A 39 -2.95 8.07 -0.80
C ASP A 39 -2.63 7.29 -2.08
N TYR A 40 -1.37 7.30 -2.51
CA TYR A 40 -0.87 6.49 -3.62
C TYR A 40 0.48 5.86 -3.32
N ILE A 41 0.82 4.79 -4.04
CA ILE A 41 2.13 4.12 -3.96
C ILE A 41 3.16 4.94 -4.74
N ALA A 42 3.88 5.82 -4.04
CA ALA A 42 4.98 6.61 -4.59
C ALA A 42 6.21 5.76 -4.91
N LYS A 43 6.50 4.76 -4.07
CA LYS A 43 7.68 3.90 -4.25
C LYS A 43 7.37 2.46 -3.87
N TRP A 44 7.90 1.53 -4.65
CA TRP A 44 7.82 0.10 -4.38
C TRP A 44 9.17 -0.57 -4.67
N GLU A 45 9.96 -0.84 -3.64
CA GLU A 45 11.27 -1.51 -3.71
C GLU A 45 11.30 -2.78 -2.86
N HIS A 46 10.14 -3.38 -2.59
CA HIS A 46 10.08 -4.61 -1.79
C HIS A 46 10.84 -5.74 -2.50
N PRO A 47 11.77 -6.46 -1.82
CA PRO A 47 12.73 -7.35 -2.49
C PRO A 47 12.10 -8.61 -3.08
N SER A 48 10.94 -9.04 -2.58
CA SER A 48 10.29 -10.31 -2.95
C SER A 48 8.85 -10.19 -3.40
N LEU A 49 8.22 -9.02 -3.26
CA LEU A 49 6.81 -8.83 -3.58
C LEU A 49 6.70 -7.85 -4.74
N SER A 50 5.92 -8.23 -5.74
CA SER A 50 5.60 -7.33 -6.84
C SER A 50 4.62 -6.25 -6.39
N LYS A 51 4.67 -5.07 -7.02
CA LYS A 51 3.70 -4.01 -6.76
C LYS A 51 2.28 -4.51 -7.11
N PRO A 52 1.28 -4.31 -6.22
CA PRO A 52 -0.10 -4.62 -6.52
C PRO A 52 -0.60 -3.94 -7.78
N THR A 53 -1.43 -4.64 -8.54
CA THR A 53 -2.15 -4.05 -9.69
C THR A 53 -3.34 -3.22 -9.21
N ALA A 54 -3.84 -2.33 -10.07
CA ALA A 54 -5.05 -1.57 -9.78
C ALA A 54 -6.25 -2.47 -9.48
N ASP A 55 -6.41 -3.58 -10.21
CA ASP A 55 -7.49 -4.54 -9.99
C ASP A 55 -7.36 -5.26 -8.63
N GLN A 56 -6.14 -5.59 -8.21
CA GLN A 56 -5.91 -6.19 -6.89
C GLN A 56 -6.23 -5.21 -5.76
N LEU A 57 -5.82 -3.94 -5.90
CA LEU A 57 -6.16 -2.90 -4.93
C LEU A 57 -7.67 -2.67 -4.87
N LYS A 58 -8.35 -2.65 -6.03
CA LYS A 58 -9.80 -2.46 -6.07
C LYS A 58 -10.56 -3.62 -5.43
N ALA A 59 -10.17 -4.86 -5.75
CA ALA A 59 -10.78 -6.04 -5.17
C ALA A 59 -10.57 -6.10 -3.63
N ALA A 60 -9.39 -5.72 -3.14
CA ALA A 60 -9.11 -5.64 -1.71
C ALA A 60 -9.89 -4.52 -1.03
N GLU A 61 -10.02 -3.35 -1.65
CA GLU A 61 -10.86 -2.26 -1.15
C GLU A 61 -12.32 -2.71 -1.00
N ASP A 62 -12.87 -3.38 -2.02
CA ASP A 62 -14.25 -3.89 -1.99
C ASP A 62 -14.44 -4.99 -0.94
N ALA A 63 -13.40 -5.78 -0.63
CA ALA A 63 -13.42 -6.83 0.40
C ALA A 63 -13.34 -6.27 1.84
N LEU A 64 -12.70 -5.11 2.02
CA LEU A 64 -12.62 -4.40 3.29
C LEU A 64 -13.82 -3.45 3.54
N GLY A 65 -14.74 -3.37 2.58
CA GLY A 65 -15.91 -2.48 2.53
C GLY A 65 -17.10 -2.95 3.36
#